data_AF-A0A409VU43-F1
#
_entry.id   AF-A0A409VU43-F1
#
_cell.length_a   1.000
_cell.length_b   1.000
_cell.length_c   1.000
_cell.angle_alpha   90.00
_cell.angle_beta   90.00
_cell.angle_gamma   90.00
#
_symmetry.space_group_name_H-M   'P 1'
#
loop_
_entity.id
_entity.type
_entity.pdbx_description
1 polymer ?
#
loop_
_entity_poly.entity_id
_entity_poly.type
_entity_poly.pdbx_seq_one_letter_code
_entity_poly.pdbx_strand_id
1 'polypeptide(L)'
;MSTAETTTQQSTPATRQAKPPPAGPAPPAPATAPPAPPNHANNVNGHPPPAQNAKGKKRNDVPIDPATMYESLKNRIAALEEEEVLEEEEERRFAEEAQKSVKGLEENAIHAKYIELFAEFKRMERDHAKEKQKLVKDKDAAKGQLTKANQTKTKMENLARELQKDNKRLREDGKRLAQSVEEAQEELMRMKNDFAKRADKVKQQDVKYRDSPDIVVKVVCRYRAELFFKISRKTKLSRLINSWTERMERPVEKDRVMNGSAKSEAANTYYSGTTGTDSGMQFIFTYNGRMLEADQTPEEVGIDEGDEIVAVELMDLTEGGGGSEQWEEHVEPRREKLKKNWTDDPQEAKRTIEEIFDSVVRERLKDVLRQYELRERHFECVIRSKELEVLLSRARAAEQKQLAEGERARTAKVEEETRQLRKDLEDAQNGQTMLIDKLITCCKEIIQKPNAERTQRLFASLREELEKKGPRNTKKVAEGPQVGG
;
A
#
# COMPACT_ATOMS: atom_id res chain seq x y z
N MET A 1 -46.76 -32.89 -4.65
CA MET A 1 -47.87 -32.15 -5.28
C MET A 1 -48.49 -31.28 -4.22
N SER A 2 -48.58 -29.97 -4.53
CA SER A 2 -49.49 -28.91 -4.05
C SER A 2 -50.20 -29.05 -2.70
N THR A 3 -50.42 -28.04 -1.88
CA THR A 3 -50.13 -26.58 -1.79
C THR A 3 -50.90 -26.18 -0.52
N ALA A 4 -50.35 -25.36 0.37
CA ALA A 4 -51.20 -24.55 1.24
C ALA A 4 -50.45 -23.32 1.74
N GLU A 5 -51.10 -22.18 1.56
CA GLU A 5 -50.61 -20.82 1.63
C GLU A 5 -50.38 -20.33 3.06
N THR A 6 -49.43 -19.40 3.16
CA THR A 6 -49.06 -18.66 4.36
C THR A 6 -49.92 -17.40 4.47
N THR A 7 -50.59 -17.21 5.60
CA THR A 7 -51.12 -15.91 6.04
C THR A 7 -50.56 -15.64 7.43
N THR A 8 -49.77 -14.57 7.60
CA THR A 8 -49.57 -13.99 8.93
C THR A 8 -49.34 -12.48 8.84
N GLN A 9 -50.04 -11.80 9.75
CA GLN A 9 -50.23 -10.38 9.86
C GLN A 9 -49.00 -9.61 10.34
N GLN A 10 -48.96 -8.38 9.83
CA GLN A 10 -48.39 -7.14 10.34
C GLN A 10 -48.24 -7.07 11.88
N SER A 11 -47.01 -6.80 12.34
CA SER A 11 -46.78 -5.96 13.53
C SER A 11 -45.41 -5.27 13.42
N THR A 12 -45.44 -3.94 13.53
CA THR A 12 -44.29 -3.04 13.48
C THR A 12 -43.70 -2.84 14.89
N PRO A 13 -42.38 -2.88 15.07
CA PRO A 13 -41.75 -2.33 16.26
C PRO A 13 -41.19 -0.92 15.98
N ALA A 14 -41.53 0.01 16.87
CA ALA A 14 -41.11 1.40 16.87
C ALA A 14 -39.63 1.56 17.27
N THR A 15 -38.84 2.23 16.43
CA THR A 15 -37.43 2.54 16.68
C THR A 15 -37.31 3.87 17.43
N ARG A 16 -36.77 3.83 18.66
CA ARG A 16 -36.41 4.99 19.47
C ARG A 16 -35.28 5.78 18.81
N GLN A 17 -35.46 7.09 18.64
CA GLN A 17 -34.44 8.03 18.19
C GLN A 17 -33.52 8.43 19.37
N ALA A 18 -32.20 8.33 19.17
CA ALA A 18 -31.18 8.79 20.12
C ALA A 18 -30.79 10.25 19.86
N LYS A 19 -30.76 11.06 20.93
CA LYS A 19 -30.34 12.47 20.98
C LYS A 19 -28.81 12.59 20.87
N PRO A 20 -28.25 13.59 20.16
CA PRO A 20 -26.82 13.87 20.19
C PRO A 20 -26.41 14.66 21.46
N PRO A 21 -25.18 14.45 22.00
CA PRO A 21 -24.68 15.14 23.19
C PRO A 21 -24.20 16.59 22.92
N PRO A 22 -24.08 17.43 23.99
CA PRO A 22 -23.86 18.87 23.88
C PRO A 22 -22.40 19.24 23.52
N ALA A 23 -22.25 20.32 22.75
CA ALA A 23 -20.98 20.91 22.37
C ALA A 23 -20.33 21.68 23.56
N GLY A 24 -19.05 21.41 23.82
CA GLY A 24 -18.23 22.15 24.79
C GLY A 24 -17.76 23.51 24.26
N PRO A 25 -17.19 24.37 25.15
CA PRO A 25 -16.87 25.75 24.83
C PRO A 25 -15.59 25.87 23.97
N ALA A 26 -15.65 26.73 22.96
CA ALA A 26 -14.53 27.04 22.05
C ALA A 26 -13.52 28.02 22.68
N PRO A 27 -12.22 27.93 22.35
CA PRO A 27 -11.18 28.86 22.81
C PRO A 27 -11.20 30.22 22.08
N PRO A 28 -10.60 31.29 22.65
CA PRO A 28 -10.77 32.67 22.19
C PRO A 28 -9.99 33.01 20.91
N ALA A 29 -10.55 33.94 20.12
CA ALA A 29 -10.04 34.37 18.82
C ALA A 29 -8.88 35.39 18.93
N PRO A 30 -7.90 35.38 18.00
CA PRO A 30 -6.94 36.47 17.84
C PRO A 30 -7.57 37.64 17.06
N ALA A 31 -7.33 38.84 17.56
CA ALA A 31 -7.69 40.12 16.94
C ALA A 31 -6.83 40.40 15.70
N THR A 32 -7.46 40.75 14.58
CA THR A 32 -7.13 41.86 13.65
C THR A 32 -8.02 41.74 12.41
N ALA A 33 -8.95 42.68 12.23
CA ALA A 33 -9.80 42.79 11.05
C ALA A 33 -9.19 43.79 10.05
N PRO A 34 -9.15 43.50 8.74
CA PRO A 34 -9.02 44.50 7.69
C PRO A 34 -10.41 44.98 7.19
N PRO A 35 -10.52 46.23 6.68
CA PRO A 35 -11.79 46.88 6.42
C PRO A 35 -12.49 46.37 5.15
N ALA A 36 -13.82 46.38 5.17
CA ALA A 36 -14.68 46.06 4.03
C ALA A 36 -14.67 47.20 2.99
N PRO A 37 -14.65 46.90 1.67
CA PRO A 37 -14.82 47.91 0.62
C PRO A 37 -16.31 48.26 0.39
N PRO A 38 -16.59 49.44 -0.19
CA PRO A 38 -17.90 50.08 -0.12
C PRO A 38 -18.92 49.51 -1.10
N ASN A 39 -20.16 49.50 -0.64
CA ASN A 39 -21.36 49.12 -1.36
C ASN A 39 -21.70 50.21 -2.39
N HIS A 40 -21.49 49.94 -3.68
CA HIS A 40 -22.01 50.77 -4.76
C HIS A 40 -23.21 50.08 -5.40
N ALA A 41 -24.39 50.63 -5.15
CA ALA A 41 -25.55 50.46 -5.99
C ALA A 41 -25.23 51.03 -7.39
N ASN A 42 -25.42 50.22 -8.43
CA ASN A 42 -25.82 50.76 -9.72
C ASN A 42 -26.59 49.72 -10.54
N ASN A 43 -27.79 50.15 -10.91
CA ASN A 43 -28.77 49.48 -11.72
C ASN A 43 -28.46 49.78 -13.19
N VAL A 44 -28.14 48.78 -14.04
CA VAL A 44 -28.28 48.93 -15.49
C VAL A 44 -28.30 47.59 -16.25
N ASN A 45 -29.32 47.48 -17.11
CA ASN A 45 -29.44 46.68 -18.34
C ASN A 45 -29.47 45.14 -18.27
N GLY A 46 -30.71 44.64 -18.40
CA GLY A 46 -31.01 43.28 -18.80
C GLY A 46 -30.69 43.00 -20.27
N HIS A 47 -29.98 41.90 -20.49
CA HIS A 47 -29.99 41.13 -21.73
C HIS A 47 -30.77 39.83 -21.46
N PRO A 48 -31.71 39.40 -22.33
CA PRO A 48 -32.34 38.09 -22.17
C PRO A 48 -31.36 36.99 -22.63
N PRO A 49 -31.21 35.86 -21.91
CA PRO A 49 -30.44 34.74 -22.39
C PRO A 49 -31.25 33.86 -23.37
N PRO A 50 -30.61 33.24 -24.38
CA PRO A 50 -31.29 32.42 -25.37
C PRO A 50 -31.69 31.06 -24.80
N ALA A 51 -32.87 30.59 -25.19
CA ALA A 51 -33.37 29.27 -24.84
C ALA A 51 -32.49 28.15 -25.43
N GLN A 52 -31.94 27.29 -24.56
CA GLN A 52 -31.41 25.98 -24.95
C GLN A 52 -31.90 24.89 -24.00
N ASN A 53 -32.61 23.93 -24.59
CA ASN A 53 -32.93 22.63 -24.04
C ASN A 53 -31.66 21.88 -23.60
N ALA A 54 -31.55 21.56 -22.31
CA ALA A 54 -30.71 20.47 -21.81
C ALA A 54 -31.24 19.94 -20.48
N LYS A 55 -31.66 18.66 -20.50
CA LYS A 55 -32.03 17.85 -19.33
C LYS A 55 -30.86 17.70 -18.36
N GLY A 56 -31.16 17.77 -17.06
CA GLY A 56 -30.41 17.02 -16.03
C GLY A 56 -29.60 17.83 -15.02
N LYS A 57 -30.25 18.58 -14.14
CA LYS A 57 -29.75 18.80 -12.77
C LYS A 57 -30.88 19.23 -11.85
N LYS A 58 -31.16 18.47 -10.79
CA LYS A 58 -32.11 18.85 -9.73
C LYS A 58 -31.69 20.23 -9.18
N ARG A 59 -32.41 21.28 -9.57
CA ARG A 59 -32.40 22.56 -8.87
C ARG A 59 -33.38 22.45 -7.71
N ASN A 60 -32.95 22.97 -6.56
CA ASN A 60 -33.82 23.20 -5.42
C ASN A 60 -35.05 23.99 -5.87
N ASP A 61 -36.21 23.45 -5.55
CA ASP A 61 -37.52 24.05 -5.75
C ASP A 61 -37.69 25.14 -4.68
N VAL A 62 -37.35 26.38 -5.03
CA VAL A 62 -37.83 27.54 -4.28
C VAL A 62 -39.05 28.04 -5.03
N PRO A 63 -40.24 28.13 -4.41
CA PRO A 63 -41.43 28.61 -5.08
C PRO A 63 -41.18 30.01 -5.65
N ILE A 64 -41.27 30.14 -6.98
CA ILE A 64 -41.25 31.45 -7.63
C ILE A 64 -42.54 32.17 -7.24
N ASP A 65 -42.41 33.31 -6.57
CA ASP A 65 -43.52 34.12 -6.10
C ASP A 65 -44.38 34.59 -7.29
N PRO A 66 -45.67 34.19 -7.36
CA PRO A 66 -46.58 34.58 -8.45
C PRO A 66 -46.63 36.10 -8.68
N ALA A 67 -46.49 36.91 -7.62
CA ALA A 67 -46.52 38.37 -7.74
C ALA A 67 -45.35 38.91 -8.60
N THR A 68 -44.15 38.36 -8.44
CA THR A 68 -42.99 38.75 -9.25
C THR A 68 -43.13 38.34 -10.72
N MET A 69 -43.81 37.21 -10.99
CA MET A 69 -44.11 36.78 -12.35
C MET A 69 -45.16 37.68 -13.01
N TYR A 70 -46.21 38.06 -12.29
CA TYR A 70 -47.22 39.00 -12.77
C TYR A 70 -46.63 40.38 -13.06
N GLU A 71 -45.73 40.88 -12.20
CA GLU A 71 -45.06 42.17 -12.43
C GLU A 71 -44.15 42.15 -13.66
N SER A 72 -43.39 41.05 -13.83
CA SER A 72 -42.58 40.81 -15.04
C SER A 72 -43.46 40.75 -16.30
N LEU A 73 -44.60 40.07 -16.23
CA LEU A 73 -45.53 39.94 -17.35
C LEU A 73 -46.16 41.30 -17.70
N LYS A 74 -46.58 42.06 -16.69
CA LYS A 74 -47.13 43.40 -16.84
C LYS A 74 -46.13 44.37 -17.47
N ASN A 75 -44.87 44.35 -17.02
CA ASN A 75 -43.82 45.18 -17.61
C ASN A 75 -43.51 44.78 -19.05
N ARG A 76 -43.62 43.48 -19.38
CA ARG A 76 -43.47 43.00 -20.76
C ARG A 76 -44.63 43.44 -21.64
N ILE A 77 -45.86 43.44 -21.11
CA ILE A 77 -47.06 43.93 -21.82
C ILE A 77 -46.92 45.43 -22.07
N ALA A 78 -46.59 46.22 -21.05
CA ALA A 78 -46.41 47.67 -21.20
C ALA A 78 -45.33 48.03 -22.22
N ALA A 79 -44.21 47.28 -22.25
CA ALA A 79 -43.15 47.51 -23.23
C ALA A 79 -43.59 47.19 -24.67
N LEU A 80 -44.44 46.17 -24.87
CA LEU A 80 -44.97 45.81 -26.19
C LEU A 80 -46.02 46.82 -26.68
N GLU A 81 -46.87 47.32 -25.79
CA GLU A 81 -47.85 48.35 -26.11
C GLU A 81 -47.18 49.70 -26.46
N GLU A 82 -46.08 50.06 -25.78
CA GLU A 82 -45.29 51.25 -26.10
C GLU A 82 -44.56 51.10 -27.46
N GLU A 83 -44.04 49.91 -27.77
CA GLU A 83 -43.40 49.60 -29.06
C GLU A 83 -44.40 49.71 -30.22
N GLU A 84 -45.64 49.22 -30.05
CA GLU A 84 -46.71 49.33 -31.05
C GLU A 84 -47.14 50.77 -31.32
N VAL A 85 -47.27 51.61 -30.28
CA VAL A 85 -47.60 53.03 -30.45
C VAL A 85 -46.48 53.80 -31.16
N LEU A 86 -45.22 53.44 -30.89
CA LEU A 86 -44.07 54.03 -31.58
C LEU A 86 -44.04 53.65 -33.06
N GLU A 87 -44.30 52.38 -33.40
CA GLU A 87 -44.39 51.93 -34.79
C GLU A 87 -45.52 52.67 -35.54
N GLU A 88 -46.68 52.85 -34.90
CA GLU A 88 -47.82 53.56 -35.50
C GLU A 88 -47.54 55.08 -35.67
N GLU A 89 -46.82 55.71 -34.74
CA GLU A 89 -46.38 57.11 -34.87
C GLU A 89 -45.32 57.27 -35.97
N GLU A 90 -44.41 56.31 -36.11
CA GLU A 90 -43.37 56.32 -37.14
C GLU A 90 -43.99 56.12 -38.54
N GLU A 91 -44.95 55.19 -38.68
CA GLU A 91 -45.68 54.96 -39.94
C GLU A 91 -46.50 56.21 -40.34
N ARG A 92 -47.14 56.89 -39.38
CA ARG A 92 -47.86 58.15 -39.62
C ARG A 92 -46.92 59.25 -40.10
N ARG A 93 -45.71 59.38 -39.53
CA ARG A 93 -44.70 60.34 -39.97
C ARG A 93 -44.23 60.08 -41.40
N PHE A 94 -44.01 58.82 -41.76
CA PHE A 94 -43.63 58.46 -43.14
C PHE A 94 -44.71 58.83 -44.16
N ALA A 95 -45.98 58.59 -43.83
CA ALA A 95 -47.11 58.97 -44.70
C ALA A 95 -47.22 60.49 -44.87
N GLU A 96 -47.07 61.26 -43.78
CA GLU A 96 -47.08 62.73 -43.83
C GLU A 96 -45.88 63.31 -44.61
N GLU A 97 -44.68 62.75 -44.42
CA GLU A 97 -43.46 63.13 -45.17
C GLU A 97 -43.64 62.86 -46.67
N ALA A 98 -44.16 61.68 -47.03
CA ALA A 98 -44.43 61.31 -48.43
C ALA A 98 -45.42 62.29 -49.07
N GLN A 99 -46.53 62.61 -48.39
CA GLN A 99 -47.56 63.51 -48.88
C GLN A 99 -47.06 64.96 -48.98
N LYS A 100 -46.26 65.42 -48.01
CA LYS A 100 -45.61 66.73 -48.03
C LYS A 100 -44.61 66.85 -49.18
N SER A 101 -43.90 65.77 -49.49
CA SER A 101 -42.86 65.77 -50.52
C SER A 101 -43.40 65.86 -51.96
N VAL A 102 -44.68 65.54 -52.18
CA VAL A 102 -45.33 65.53 -53.52
C VAL A 102 -46.24 66.75 -53.72
N LYS A 103 -46.63 67.44 -52.64
CA LYS A 103 -47.56 68.57 -52.66
C LYS A 103 -46.98 69.78 -53.41
N GLY A 104 -47.62 70.17 -54.51
CA GLY A 104 -47.26 71.37 -55.30
C GLY A 104 -46.28 71.13 -56.47
N LEU A 105 -45.93 69.88 -56.76
CA LEU A 105 -45.12 69.49 -57.91
C LEU A 105 -45.99 69.29 -59.17
N GLU A 106 -45.45 69.64 -60.33
CA GLU A 106 -46.09 69.39 -61.64
C GLU A 106 -46.01 67.90 -62.02
N GLU A 107 -46.94 67.42 -62.83
CA GLU A 107 -47.15 65.97 -63.10
C GLU A 107 -45.90 65.24 -63.61
N ASN A 108 -45.08 65.92 -64.43
CA ASN A 108 -43.79 65.41 -64.90
C ASN A 108 -42.76 65.24 -63.76
N ALA A 109 -42.73 66.16 -62.80
CA ALA A 109 -41.82 66.09 -61.65
C ALA A 109 -42.27 65.01 -60.64
N ILE A 110 -43.59 64.79 -60.51
CA ILE A 110 -44.15 63.69 -59.73
C ILE A 110 -43.75 62.34 -60.35
N HIS A 111 -43.85 62.20 -61.68
CA HIS A 111 -43.47 60.96 -62.37
C HIS A 111 -41.97 60.66 -62.26
N ALA A 112 -41.11 61.68 -62.41
CA ALA A 112 -39.67 61.53 -62.20
C ALA A 112 -39.33 61.09 -60.78
N LYS A 113 -39.98 61.71 -59.77
CA LYS A 113 -39.81 61.36 -58.36
C LYS A 113 -40.29 59.94 -58.05
N TYR A 114 -41.39 59.49 -58.66
CA TYR A 114 -41.86 58.10 -58.55
C TYR A 114 -40.83 57.09 -59.09
N ILE A 115 -40.23 57.37 -60.26
CA ILE A 115 -39.19 56.50 -60.84
C ILE A 115 -37.95 56.44 -59.95
N GLU A 116 -37.54 57.57 -59.37
CA GLU A 116 -36.41 57.65 -58.44
C GLU A 116 -36.69 56.85 -57.16
N LEU A 117 -37.83 57.07 -56.51
CA LEU A 117 -38.25 56.29 -55.33
C LEU A 117 -38.37 54.80 -55.63
N PHE A 118 -38.87 54.43 -56.81
CA PHE A 118 -38.95 53.03 -57.21
C PHE A 118 -37.55 52.43 -57.42
N ALA A 119 -36.63 53.14 -58.07
CA ALA A 119 -35.25 52.70 -58.24
C ALA A 119 -34.51 52.57 -56.90
N GLU A 120 -34.76 53.50 -55.99
CA GLU A 120 -34.25 53.48 -54.61
C GLU A 120 -34.84 52.31 -53.81
N PHE A 121 -36.14 52.06 -53.91
CA PHE A 121 -36.79 50.88 -53.32
C PHE A 121 -36.17 49.58 -53.82
N LYS A 122 -35.99 49.42 -55.15
CA LYS A 122 -35.33 48.23 -55.72
C LYS A 122 -33.85 48.11 -55.29
N ARG A 123 -33.19 49.22 -54.98
CA ARG A 123 -31.82 49.22 -54.44
C ARG A 123 -31.81 48.77 -52.97
N MET A 124 -32.71 49.33 -52.16
CA MET A 124 -32.91 48.95 -50.77
C MET A 124 -33.29 47.47 -50.61
N GLU A 125 -34.16 46.93 -51.47
CA GLU A 125 -34.47 45.49 -51.49
C GLU A 125 -33.23 44.62 -51.72
N ARG A 126 -32.36 45.02 -52.66
CA ARG A 126 -31.11 44.30 -52.94
C ARG A 126 -30.13 44.39 -51.77
N ASP A 127 -30.07 45.54 -51.11
CA ASP A 127 -29.16 45.74 -49.98
C ASP A 127 -29.66 45.01 -48.72
N HIS A 128 -30.97 45.01 -48.43
CA HIS A 128 -31.59 44.15 -47.40
C HIS A 128 -31.35 42.66 -47.67
N ALA A 129 -31.42 42.22 -48.92
CA ALA A 129 -31.14 40.82 -49.26
C ALA A 129 -29.68 40.43 -48.97
N LYS A 130 -28.72 41.31 -49.29
CA LYS A 130 -27.30 41.10 -48.95
C LYS A 130 -27.07 41.13 -47.45
N GLU A 131 -27.70 42.06 -46.73
CA GLU A 131 -27.59 42.17 -45.28
C GLU A 131 -28.16 40.95 -44.56
N LYS A 132 -29.34 40.47 -44.99
CA LYS A 132 -29.91 39.21 -44.51
C LYS A 132 -28.96 38.04 -44.73
N GLN A 133 -28.33 37.95 -45.90
CA GLN A 133 -27.35 36.89 -46.18
C GLN A 133 -26.09 37.02 -45.31
N LYS A 134 -25.62 38.24 -45.04
CA LYS A 134 -24.51 38.51 -44.13
C LYS A 134 -24.86 38.08 -42.70
N LEU A 135 -26.03 38.45 -42.20
CA LEU A 135 -26.51 38.07 -40.87
C LEU A 135 -26.63 36.55 -40.69
N VAL A 136 -27.08 35.81 -41.72
CA VAL A 136 -27.11 34.35 -41.67
C VAL A 136 -25.69 33.78 -41.57
N LYS A 137 -24.75 34.28 -42.37
CA LYS A 137 -23.35 33.84 -42.30
C LYS A 137 -22.72 34.14 -40.95
N ASP A 138 -22.95 35.32 -40.39
CA ASP A 138 -22.43 35.74 -39.09
C ASP A 138 -23.03 34.88 -37.96
N LYS A 139 -24.34 34.58 -38.03
CA LYS A 139 -25.01 33.66 -37.10
C LYS A 139 -24.41 32.26 -37.14
N ASP A 140 -24.19 31.72 -38.33
CA ASP A 140 -23.60 30.38 -38.48
C ASP A 140 -22.13 30.34 -38.01
N ALA A 141 -21.36 31.41 -38.26
CA ALA A 141 -20.02 31.58 -37.73
C ALA A 141 -20.01 31.65 -36.19
N ALA A 142 -20.91 32.45 -35.60
CA ALA A 142 -21.07 32.57 -34.15
C ALA A 142 -21.47 31.22 -33.51
N LYS A 143 -22.39 30.48 -34.13
CA LYS A 143 -22.79 29.14 -33.68
C LYS A 143 -21.62 28.15 -33.72
N GLY A 144 -20.79 28.23 -34.76
CA GLY A 144 -19.56 27.43 -34.87
C GLY A 144 -18.54 27.76 -33.77
N GLN A 145 -18.32 29.04 -33.49
CA GLN A 145 -17.44 29.48 -32.39
C GLN A 145 -17.97 29.04 -31.03
N LEU A 146 -19.27 29.20 -30.77
CA LEU A 146 -19.92 28.78 -29.53
C LEU A 146 -19.77 27.27 -29.31
N THR A 147 -19.91 26.47 -30.37
CA THR A 147 -19.72 25.01 -30.30
C THR A 147 -18.28 24.64 -29.91
N LYS A 148 -17.29 25.30 -30.52
CA LYS A 148 -15.86 25.10 -30.18
C LYS A 148 -15.54 25.55 -28.75
N ALA A 149 -16.10 26.67 -28.31
CA ALA A 149 -15.95 27.18 -26.95
C ALA A 149 -16.54 26.20 -25.92
N ASN A 150 -17.73 25.66 -26.18
CA ASN A 150 -18.37 24.66 -25.33
C ASN A 150 -17.55 23.37 -25.25
N GLN A 151 -17.02 22.87 -26.37
CA GLN A 151 -16.12 21.71 -26.35
C GLN A 151 -14.86 21.96 -25.53
N THR A 152 -14.27 23.15 -25.63
CA THR A 152 -13.08 23.53 -24.86
C THR A 152 -13.38 23.64 -23.37
N LYS A 153 -14.55 24.20 -23.02
CA LYS A 153 -15.05 24.26 -21.65
C LYS A 153 -15.20 22.86 -21.05
N THR A 154 -15.82 21.92 -21.76
CA THR A 154 -15.97 20.54 -21.28
C THR A 154 -14.61 19.87 -21.05
N LYS A 155 -13.64 20.07 -21.96
CA LYS A 155 -12.27 19.56 -21.77
C LYS A 155 -11.60 20.14 -20.53
N MET A 156 -11.75 21.46 -20.31
CA MET A 156 -11.20 22.13 -19.12
C MET A 156 -11.86 21.65 -17.82
N GLU A 157 -13.19 21.43 -17.82
CA GLU A 157 -13.90 20.90 -16.66
C GLU A 157 -13.46 19.47 -16.33
N ASN A 158 -13.25 18.62 -17.34
CA ASN A 158 -12.74 17.27 -17.14
C ASN A 158 -11.32 17.29 -16.58
N LEU A 159 -10.43 18.11 -17.15
CA LEU A 159 -9.07 18.26 -16.66
C LEU A 159 -9.04 18.77 -15.21
N ALA A 160 -9.91 19.73 -14.86
CA ALA A 160 -10.01 20.22 -13.49
C ALA A 160 -10.46 19.13 -12.51
N ARG A 161 -11.40 18.26 -12.90
CA ARG A 161 -11.84 17.12 -12.07
C ARG A 161 -10.75 16.07 -11.89
N GLU A 162 -10.01 15.75 -12.94
CA GLU A 162 -8.87 14.81 -12.87
C GLU A 162 -7.75 15.38 -12.01
N LEU A 163 -7.37 16.65 -12.19
CA LEU A 163 -6.39 17.31 -11.32
C LEU A 163 -6.82 17.33 -9.85
N GLN A 164 -8.11 17.49 -9.56
CA GLN A 164 -8.62 17.40 -8.18
C GLN A 164 -8.51 15.98 -7.61
N LYS A 165 -8.81 14.95 -8.41
CA LYS A 165 -8.62 13.54 -8.02
C LYS A 165 -7.15 13.23 -7.77
N ASP A 166 -6.27 13.63 -8.67
CA ASP A 166 -4.83 13.37 -8.55
C ASP A 166 -4.25 14.11 -7.34
N ASN A 167 -4.65 15.35 -7.08
CA ASN A 167 -4.25 16.07 -5.86
C ASN A 167 -4.74 15.38 -4.58
N LYS A 168 -5.94 14.79 -4.59
CA LYS A 168 -6.44 14.03 -3.44
C LYS A 168 -5.62 12.76 -3.25
N ARG A 169 -5.36 12.03 -4.33
CA ARG A 169 -4.54 10.82 -4.33
C ARG A 169 -3.12 11.09 -3.84
N LEU A 170 -2.47 12.15 -4.34
CA LEU A 170 -1.12 12.53 -3.90
C LEU A 170 -1.05 12.83 -2.40
N ARG A 171 -2.09 13.48 -1.84
CA ARG A 171 -2.17 13.68 -0.38
C ARG A 171 -2.32 12.37 0.39
N GLU A 172 -3.16 11.47 -0.10
CA GLU A 172 -3.36 10.14 0.51
C GLU A 172 -2.10 9.29 0.43
N ASP A 173 -1.42 9.26 -0.73
CA ASP A 173 -0.17 8.54 -0.95
C ASP A 173 0.96 9.15 -0.10
N GLY A 174 1.05 10.48 -0.01
CA GLY A 174 1.99 11.16 0.89
C GLY A 174 1.75 10.82 2.36
N LYS A 175 0.49 10.72 2.80
CA LYS A 175 0.15 10.30 4.16
C LYS A 175 0.54 8.83 4.42
N ARG A 176 0.29 7.93 3.46
CA ARG A 176 0.69 6.52 3.54
C ARG A 176 2.21 6.37 3.61
N LEU A 177 2.94 7.13 2.80
CA LEU A 177 4.40 7.09 2.80
C LEU A 177 4.97 7.60 4.13
N ALA A 178 4.43 8.72 4.66
CA ALA A 178 4.84 9.22 5.96
C ALA A 178 4.62 8.19 7.08
N GLN A 179 3.46 7.52 7.09
CA GLN A 179 3.16 6.45 8.04
C GLN A 179 4.13 5.27 7.89
N SER A 180 4.42 4.83 6.67
CA SER A 180 5.37 3.74 6.42
C SER A 180 6.78 4.08 6.89
N VAL A 181 7.21 5.34 6.74
CA VAL A 181 8.52 5.81 7.24
C VAL A 181 8.53 5.82 8.78
N GLU A 182 7.47 6.30 9.42
CA GLU A 182 7.34 6.30 10.88
C GLU A 182 7.38 4.87 11.45
N GLU A 183 6.64 3.94 10.85
CA GLU A 183 6.65 2.52 11.23
C GLU A 183 8.05 1.90 11.08
N ALA A 184 8.75 2.18 9.98
CA ALA A 184 10.12 1.69 9.77
C ALA A 184 11.12 2.30 10.77
N GLN A 185 10.95 3.57 11.14
CA GLN A 185 11.76 4.23 12.17
C GLN A 185 11.52 3.62 13.56
N GLU A 186 10.27 3.34 13.91
CA GLU A 186 9.94 2.63 15.15
C GLU A 186 10.53 1.23 15.19
N GLU A 187 10.46 0.48 14.08
CA GLU A 187 11.03 -0.86 13.99
C GLU A 187 12.56 -0.84 14.14
N LEU A 188 13.24 0.11 13.47
CA LEU A 188 14.67 0.35 13.65
C LEU A 188 15.02 0.71 15.08
N MET A 189 14.20 1.54 15.75
CA MET A 189 14.42 1.90 17.15
C MET A 189 14.26 0.68 18.07
N ARG A 190 13.25 -0.17 17.83
CA ARG A 190 13.08 -1.43 18.56
C ARG A 190 14.26 -2.37 18.34
N MET A 191 14.67 -2.59 17.09
CA MET A 191 15.84 -3.42 16.76
C MET A 191 17.13 -2.90 17.41
N LYS A 192 17.35 -1.58 17.39
CA LYS A 192 18.49 -0.93 18.05
C LYS A 192 18.49 -1.21 19.55
N ASN A 193 17.33 -1.08 20.20
CA ASN A 193 17.20 -1.35 21.64
C ASN A 193 17.46 -2.83 21.97
N ASP A 194 16.96 -3.75 21.14
CA ASP A 194 17.19 -5.19 21.32
C ASP A 194 18.65 -5.59 21.06
N PHE A 195 19.30 -4.94 20.09
CA PHE A 195 20.73 -5.12 19.83
C PHE A 195 21.57 -4.59 20.99
N ALA A 196 21.25 -3.40 21.52
CA ALA A 196 21.91 -2.83 22.69
C ALA A 196 21.80 -3.77 23.90
N LYS A 197 20.60 -4.27 24.21
CA LYS A 197 20.38 -5.26 25.29
C LYS A 197 21.21 -6.54 25.10
N ARG A 198 21.33 -7.04 23.87
CA ARG A 198 22.15 -8.22 23.56
C ARG A 198 23.64 -7.93 23.75
N ALA A 199 24.11 -6.78 23.26
CA ALA A 199 25.50 -6.36 23.42
C ALA A 199 25.87 -6.21 24.92
N ASP A 200 24.98 -5.63 25.73
CA ASP A 200 25.21 -5.49 27.18
C ASP A 200 25.26 -6.85 27.89
N LYS A 201 24.40 -7.81 27.51
CA LYS A 201 24.46 -9.19 28.04
C LYS A 201 25.78 -9.88 27.71
N VAL A 202 26.28 -9.74 26.48
CA VAL A 202 27.56 -10.32 26.06
C VAL A 202 28.70 -9.70 26.85
N LYS A 203 28.72 -8.38 27.01
CA LYS A 203 29.72 -7.69 27.84
C LYS A 203 29.69 -8.17 29.29
N GLN A 204 28.50 -8.32 29.89
CA GLN A 204 28.36 -8.84 31.26
C GLN A 204 28.87 -10.27 31.38
N GLN A 205 28.62 -11.11 30.38
CA GLN A 205 29.12 -12.48 30.36
C GLN A 205 30.64 -12.53 30.23
N ASP A 206 31.23 -11.70 29.36
CA ASP A 206 32.68 -11.58 29.19
C ASP A 206 33.39 -11.14 30.48
N VAL A 207 32.83 -10.12 31.16
CA VAL A 207 33.32 -9.68 32.48
C VAL A 207 33.25 -10.83 33.50
N LYS A 208 32.14 -11.57 33.55
CA LYS A 208 31.99 -12.72 34.46
C LYS A 208 33.02 -13.82 34.21
N TYR A 209 33.39 -14.10 32.95
CA TYR A 209 34.44 -15.06 32.62
C TYR A 209 35.84 -14.54 32.97
N ARG A 210 36.08 -13.25 32.77
CA ARG A 210 37.36 -12.62 33.10
C ARG A 210 37.64 -12.60 34.60
N ASP A 211 36.63 -12.36 35.43
CA ASP A 211 36.81 -12.22 36.89
C ASP A 211 36.98 -13.57 37.62
N SER A 212 36.63 -14.69 37.01
CA SER A 212 36.81 -16.04 37.59
C SER A 212 37.34 -17.03 36.55
N PRO A 213 38.66 -17.02 36.27
CA PRO A 213 39.26 -17.91 35.29
C PRO A 213 39.20 -19.38 35.72
N ASP A 214 39.24 -20.27 34.74
CA ASP A 214 39.38 -21.71 34.97
C ASP A 214 40.71 -22.01 35.67
N ILE A 215 40.69 -23.01 36.54
CA ILE A 215 41.87 -23.58 37.19
C ILE A 215 42.18 -24.97 36.68
N VAL A 216 43.45 -25.37 36.75
CA VAL A 216 43.90 -26.74 36.52
C VAL A 216 44.17 -27.40 37.87
N VAL A 217 43.48 -28.50 38.17
CA VAL A 217 43.67 -29.29 39.39
C VAL A 217 44.19 -30.68 39.02
N LYS A 218 45.02 -31.26 39.90
CA LYS A 218 45.55 -32.61 39.75
C LYS A 218 44.74 -33.57 40.62
N VAL A 219 44.14 -34.60 40.03
CA VAL A 219 43.43 -35.66 40.78
C VAL A 219 44.29 -36.91 40.76
N VAL A 220 44.55 -37.49 41.94
CA VAL A 220 45.48 -38.61 42.11
C VAL A 220 44.80 -39.74 42.87
N CYS A 221 44.81 -40.94 42.30
CA CYS A 221 44.54 -42.18 43.04
C CYS A 221 45.83 -42.99 43.12
N ARG A 222 46.28 -43.21 44.35
CA ARG A 222 47.56 -43.88 44.62
C ARG A 222 47.55 -45.27 43.97
N TYR A 223 48.60 -45.58 43.22
CA TYR A 223 48.79 -46.84 42.47
C TYR A 223 47.86 -47.07 41.27
N ARG A 224 46.99 -46.12 40.91
CA ARG A 224 46.09 -46.25 39.74
C ARG A 224 46.41 -45.24 38.64
N ALA A 225 46.20 -43.95 38.91
CA ALA A 225 46.40 -42.90 37.92
C ALA A 225 46.53 -41.52 38.58
N GLU A 226 47.13 -40.58 37.84
CA GLU A 226 47.04 -39.15 38.08
C GLU A 226 46.55 -38.45 36.81
N LEU A 227 45.58 -37.55 36.95
CA LEU A 227 44.97 -36.82 35.84
C LEU A 227 44.85 -35.34 36.17
N PHE A 228 44.98 -34.50 35.16
CA PHE A 228 44.80 -33.05 35.28
C PHE A 228 43.46 -32.65 34.70
N PHE A 229 42.70 -31.85 35.45
CA PHE A 229 41.40 -31.34 35.02
C PHE A 229 41.43 -29.82 35.01
N LYS A 230 41.11 -29.25 33.85
CA LYS A 230 40.80 -27.83 33.75
C LYS A 230 39.33 -27.62 34.07
N ILE A 231 39.03 -26.95 35.17
CA ILE A 231 37.68 -26.72 35.69
C ILE A 231 37.47 -25.25 36.04
N SER A 232 36.24 -24.77 35.86
CA SER A 232 35.88 -23.42 36.31
C SER A 232 35.73 -23.38 37.82
N ARG A 233 36.25 -22.33 38.47
CA ARG A 233 36.15 -22.12 39.93
C ARG A 233 34.70 -22.13 40.45
N LYS A 234 33.72 -21.83 39.59
CA LYS A 234 32.28 -21.76 39.92
C LYS A 234 31.47 -22.99 39.49
N THR A 235 32.11 -23.99 38.87
CA THR A 235 31.42 -25.22 38.45
C THR A 235 31.49 -26.25 39.57
N LYS A 236 30.37 -26.93 39.81
CA LYS A 236 30.28 -27.99 40.81
C LYS A 236 31.30 -29.11 40.55
N LEU A 237 31.89 -29.63 41.61
CA LEU A 237 32.88 -30.70 41.59
C LEU A 237 32.29 -32.02 41.06
N SER A 238 30.96 -32.19 41.05
CA SER A 238 30.26 -33.34 40.45
C SER A 238 30.73 -33.65 39.02
N ARG A 239 31.00 -32.62 38.20
CA ARG A 239 31.48 -32.82 36.83
C ARG A 239 32.87 -33.44 36.83
N LEU A 240 33.77 -32.96 37.68
CA LEU A 240 35.12 -33.52 37.83
C LEU A 240 35.07 -34.94 38.36
N ILE A 241 34.26 -35.18 39.41
CA ILE A 241 34.08 -36.49 40.04
C ILE A 241 33.56 -37.51 39.02
N ASN A 242 32.48 -37.18 38.31
CA ASN A 242 31.90 -38.09 37.31
C ASN A 242 32.86 -38.35 36.16
N SER A 243 33.60 -37.34 35.71
CA SER A 243 34.60 -37.49 34.64
C SER A 243 35.79 -38.35 35.08
N TRP A 244 36.18 -38.28 36.36
CA TRP A 244 37.18 -39.18 36.94
C TRP A 244 36.65 -40.61 37.01
N THR A 245 35.47 -40.82 37.61
CA THR A 245 34.87 -42.15 37.79
C THR A 245 34.66 -42.85 36.45
N GLU A 246 34.07 -42.17 35.46
CA GLU A 246 33.85 -42.72 34.12
C GLU A 246 35.17 -43.17 33.47
N ARG A 247 36.25 -42.40 33.66
CA ARG A 247 37.55 -42.74 33.10
C ARG A 247 38.23 -43.89 33.85
N MET A 248 37.91 -44.10 35.11
CA MET A 248 38.43 -45.21 35.92
C MET A 248 37.64 -46.51 35.73
N GLU A 249 36.35 -46.44 35.37
CA GLU A 249 35.50 -47.61 35.06
C GLU A 249 35.78 -48.24 33.68
N ARG A 250 36.43 -47.50 32.76
CA ARG A 250 36.83 -48.06 31.46
C ARG A 250 38.14 -48.87 31.60
N PRO A 251 38.14 -50.19 31.33
CA PRO A 251 39.36 -50.98 31.35
C PRO A 251 40.33 -50.45 30.29
N VAL A 252 41.60 -50.31 30.68
CA VAL A 252 42.67 -49.80 29.82
C VAL A 252 42.98 -50.83 28.72
N GLU A 253 42.24 -50.81 27.61
CA GLU A 253 42.74 -51.37 26.36
C GLU A 253 43.81 -50.44 25.79
N LYS A 254 44.97 -51.02 25.47
CA LYS A 254 46.10 -50.34 24.85
C LYS A 254 45.71 -49.71 23.51
N ASP A 255 46.31 -48.53 23.28
CA ASP A 255 46.40 -47.79 22.03
C ASP A 255 45.11 -47.16 21.48
N ARG A 256 44.94 -45.87 21.78
CA ARG A 256 44.63 -44.85 20.75
C ARG A 256 44.88 -43.45 21.28
N VAL A 257 45.84 -42.78 20.64
CA VAL A 257 45.97 -41.31 20.66
C VAL A 257 44.69 -40.74 20.08
N MET A 258 43.88 -40.04 20.89
CA MET A 258 42.78 -39.24 20.35
C MET A 258 42.72 -37.89 21.07
N ASN A 259 43.33 -36.92 20.41
CA ASN A 259 43.17 -35.50 20.65
C ASN A 259 41.74 -35.13 20.23
N GLY A 260 40.92 -34.62 21.14
CA GLY A 260 39.51 -34.36 20.86
C GLY A 260 38.86 -33.50 21.93
N SER A 261 38.95 -32.18 21.75
CA SER A 261 38.22 -31.16 22.51
C SER A 261 36.71 -31.43 22.47
N ALA A 262 36.15 -32.02 23.53
CA ALA A 262 34.70 -32.11 23.72
C ALA A 262 34.18 -30.83 24.38
N LYS A 263 33.65 -29.91 23.57
CA LYS A 263 32.68 -28.93 24.03
C LYS A 263 31.39 -29.68 24.38
N SER A 264 30.93 -29.60 25.62
CA SER A 264 29.61 -30.10 26.02
C SER A 264 28.80 -28.99 26.70
N GLU A 265 27.70 -28.67 26.04
CA GLU A 265 26.61 -27.83 26.54
C GLU A 265 26.02 -28.44 27.82
N ALA A 266 25.66 -27.56 28.75
CA ALA A 266 25.09 -27.92 30.03
C ALA A 266 23.59 -28.22 29.88
N ALA A 267 23.20 -29.47 30.14
CA ALA A 267 21.84 -29.82 30.52
C ALA A 267 21.83 -30.28 31.97
N ASN A 268 20.88 -29.72 32.70
CA ASN A 268 20.68 -29.78 34.13
C ASN A 268 19.99 -31.10 34.51
N THR A 269 20.63 -31.95 35.32
CA THR A 269 19.95 -33.09 35.95
C THR A 269 20.32 -33.14 37.43
N TYR A 270 19.28 -33.06 38.25
CA TYR A 270 19.29 -33.19 39.70
C TYR A 270 19.87 -34.55 40.12
N TYR A 271 20.80 -34.54 41.08
CA TYR A 271 21.16 -35.71 41.86
C TYR A 271 20.06 -35.97 42.90
N SER A 272 19.31 -37.04 42.69
CA SER A 272 18.74 -37.84 43.77
C SER A 272 19.36 -39.23 43.65
N GLY A 273 19.70 -39.81 44.80
CA GLY A 273 20.60 -40.95 44.93
C GLY A 273 20.29 -42.18 44.09
N THR A 274 21.33 -43.02 44.02
CA THR A 274 21.36 -44.40 43.56
C THR A 274 21.00 -44.59 42.08
N THR A 275 22.02 -44.49 41.23
CA THR A 275 22.06 -45.25 39.98
C THR A 275 23.20 -46.24 40.12
N GLY A 276 22.87 -47.52 40.04
CA GLY A 276 23.85 -48.59 39.95
C GLY A 276 24.59 -48.46 38.62
N THR A 277 25.90 -48.29 38.73
CA THR A 277 26.84 -48.85 37.76
C THR A 277 27.18 -50.26 38.24
N ASP A 278 27.14 -51.21 37.32
CA ASP A 278 27.52 -52.62 37.49
C ASP A 278 29.07 -52.71 37.55
N SER A 279 29.68 -51.90 38.42
CA SER A 279 31.11 -51.77 38.62
C SER A 279 31.35 -51.41 40.08
N GLY A 280 31.80 -52.38 40.88
CA GLY A 280 32.08 -52.24 42.31
C GLY A 280 33.24 -51.28 42.68
N MET A 281 33.49 -50.24 41.87
CA MET A 281 34.54 -49.23 42.08
C MET A 281 33.93 -47.92 42.56
N GLN A 282 33.86 -47.72 43.87
CA GLN A 282 33.44 -46.45 44.47
C GLN A 282 34.67 -45.61 44.86
N PHE A 283 34.65 -44.29 44.65
CA PHE A 283 35.75 -43.39 45.04
C PHE A 283 35.30 -42.36 46.07
N ILE A 284 36.16 -42.08 47.05
CA ILE A 284 36.06 -40.91 47.94
C ILE A 284 37.10 -39.89 47.49
N PHE A 285 36.70 -38.62 47.35
CA PHE A 285 37.60 -37.53 46.99
C PHE A 285 37.90 -36.68 48.21
N THR A 286 39.18 -36.40 48.43
CA THR A 286 39.65 -35.58 49.56
C THR A 286 40.62 -34.51 49.10
N TYR A 287 40.54 -33.33 49.73
CA TYR A 287 41.44 -32.21 49.52
C TYR A 287 41.85 -31.64 50.88
N ASN A 288 43.15 -31.47 51.13
CA ASN A 288 43.70 -31.06 52.43
C ASN A 288 43.13 -31.86 53.63
N GLY A 289 42.86 -33.16 53.42
CA GLY A 289 42.31 -34.06 54.44
C GLY A 289 40.80 -33.92 54.70
N ARG A 290 40.08 -33.10 53.93
CA ARG A 290 38.62 -32.97 53.99
C ARG A 290 37.96 -33.68 52.83
N MET A 291 36.82 -34.32 53.06
CA MET A 291 36.02 -34.92 52.00
C MET A 291 35.38 -33.83 51.13
N LEU A 292 35.42 -34.03 49.81
CA LEU A 292 34.78 -33.16 48.83
C LEU A 292 33.39 -33.68 48.50
N GLU A 293 32.41 -32.78 48.56
CA GLU A 293 31.03 -33.09 48.14
C GLU A 293 30.80 -32.69 46.68
N ALA A 294 29.97 -33.46 45.99
CA ALA A 294 29.73 -33.28 44.55
C ALA A 294 29.04 -31.94 44.21
N ASP A 295 28.31 -31.35 45.15
CA ASP A 295 27.58 -30.11 44.97
C ASP A 295 28.40 -28.84 45.24
N GLN A 296 29.57 -28.97 45.86
CA GLN A 296 30.51 -27.88 46.15
C GLN A 296 31.24 -27.42 44.90
N THR A 297 31.72 -26.18 44.91
CA THR A 297 32.58 -25.62 43.86
C THR A 297 34.03 -25.47 44.35
N PRO A 298 35.03 -25.46 43.43
CA PRO A 298 36.43 -25.23 43.81
C PRO A 298 36.64 -23.93 44.59
N GLU A 299 35.90 -22.86 44.26
CA GLU A 299 35.96 -21.58 44.98
C GLU A 299 35.46 -21.69 46.43
N GLU A 300 34.34 -22.40 46.66
CA GLU A 300 33.78 -22.59 48.01
C GLU A 300 34.69 -23.43 48.92
N VAL A 301 35.41 -24.38 48.33
CA VAL A 301 36.34 -25.26 49.06
C VAL A 301 37.73 -24.64 49.19
N GLY A 302 38.03 -23.59 48.42
CA GLY A 302 39.32 -22.91 48.40
C GLY A 302 40.41 -23.70 47.67
N ILE A 303 40.05 -24.39 46.58
CA ILE A 303 41.00 -25.10 45.71
C ILE A 303 41.57 -24.12 44.69
N ASP A 304 42.89 -24.09 44.56
CA ASP A 304 43.64 -23.19 43.70
C ASP A 304 44.35 -23.88 42.52
N GLU A 305 44.97 -23.08 41.65
CA GLU A 305 45.70 -23.57 40.47
C GLU A 305 46.85 -24.49 40.87
N GLY A 306 46.85 -25.70 40.33
CA GLY A 306 47.89 -26.70 40.57
C GLY A 306 47.67 -27.58 41.81
N ASP A 307 46.56 -27.39 42.53
CA ASP A 307 46.27 -28.17 43.74
C ASP A 307 45.98 -29.65 43.45
N GLU A 308 46.27 -30.48 44.45
CA GLU A 308 46.11 -31.94 44.38
C GLU A 308 44.88 -32.43 45.17
N ILE A 309 43.98 -33.13 44.47
CA ILE A 309 42.82 -33.84 45.04
C ILE A 309 43.15 -35.33 45.06
N VAL A 310 43.00 -35.95 46.23
CA VAL A 310 43.27 -37.38 46.41
C VAL A 310 41.96 -38.17 46.27
N ALA A 311 41.90 -39.05 45.27
CA ALA A 311 40.84 -40.03 45.09
C ALA A 311 41.25 -41.36 45.75
N VAL A 312 40.42 -41.83 46.68
CA VAL A 312 40.62 -43.09 47.41
C VAL A 312 39.58 -44.09 46.91
N GLU A 313 40.04 -45.17 46.27
CA GLU A 313 39.20 -46.28 45.84
C GLU A 313 38.71 -47.08 47.05
N LEU A 314 37.40 -47.17 47.23
CA LEU A 314 36.72 -48.08 48.13
C LEU A 314 36.50 -49.38 47.37
N MET A 315 37.17 -50.45 47.80
CA MET A 315 36.86 -51.80 47.34
C MET A 315 35.72 -52.35 48.20
N ASP A 316 34.59 -52.67 47.58
CA ASP A 316 33.57 -53.48 48.22
C ASP A 316 34.06 -54.94 48.28
N LEU A 317 34.39 -55.41 49.49
CA LEU A 317 34.79 -56.80 49.73
C LEU A 317 33.57 -57.73 49.92
N THR A 318 32.35 -57.26 49.64
CA THR A 318 31.09 -57.98 49.91
C THR A 318 30.22 -58.31 48.69
N GLU A 319 30.68 -58.09 47.45
CA GLU A 319 29.93 -58.47 46.25
C GLU A 319 29.91 -59.99 46.00
N GLY A 320 29.02 -60.66 46.74
CA GLY A 320 28.45 -61.96 46.41
C GLY A 320 26.94 -61.87 46.58
N GLY A 321 26.24 -61.21 45.66
CA GLY A 321 24.78 -61.18 45.72
C GLY A 321 24.12 -60.05 44.96
N GLY A 322 23.93 -60.27 43.65
CA GLY A 322 22.70 -59.98 42.93
C GLY A 322 22.12 -58.57 42.99
N GLY A 323 22.21 -57.86 41.87
CA GLY A 323 21.34 -56.72 41.62
C GLY A 323 21.41 -56.21 40.19
N SER A 324 20.51 -56.66 39.32
CA SER A 324 20.01 -55.85 38.20
C SER A 324 18.88 -56.56 37.44
N GLU A 325 17.68 -56.65 38.03
CA GLU A 325 16.46 -57.03 37.29
C GLU A 325 15.38 -55.93 37.27
N GLN A 326 15.67 -54.72 37.78
CA GLN A 326 14.61 -53.71 37.98
C GLN A 326 14.49 -52.65 36.88
N TRP A 327 15.36 -52.63 35.87
CA TRP A 327 15.35 -51.56 34.85
C TRP A 327 15.15 -52.01 33.40
N GLU A 328 14.97 -53.31 33.14
CA GLU A 328 14.71 -53.84 31.78
C GLU A 328 13.21 -53.91 31.42
N GLU A 329 12.33 -53.32 32.24
CA GLU A 329 10.88 -53.53 32.11
C GLU A 329 10.19 -52.65 31.04
N HIS A 330 10.85 -51.62 30.49
CA HIS A 330 10.16 -50.57 29.72
C HIS A 330 10.65 -50.28 28.29
N VAL A 331 11.53 -51.10 27.70
CA VAL A 331 11.98 -50.88 26.30
C VAL A 331 11.78 -52.08 25.37
N GLU A 332 11.53 -53.28 25.88
CA GLU A 332 11.08 -54.38 25.03
C GLU A 332 9.55 -54.42 24.93
N PRO A 333 8.96 -54.77 23.77
CA PRO A 333 7.56 -55.16 23.69
C PRO A 333 7.37 -56.40 24.57
N ARG A 334 7.07 -56.19 25.84
CA ARG A 334 6.85 -57.25 26.81
C ARG A 334 5.70 -58.08 26.29
N ARG A 335 6.01 -59.27 25.76
CA ARG A 335 4.99 -60.25 25.39
C ARG A 335 4.21 -60.54 26.67
N GLU A 336 2.93 -60.19 26.68
CA GLU A 336 2.05 -60.51 27.80
C GLU A 336 2.16 -62.01 28.07
N LYS A 337 2.76 -62.38 29.20
CA LYS A 337 2.81 -63.77 29.63
C LYS A 337 1.40 -64.12 30.11
N LEU A 338 0.70 -64.94 29.32
CA LEU A 338 -0.59 -65.51 29.66
C LEU A 338 -0.51 -66.16 31.05
N LYS A 339 -1.26 -65.64 32.02
CA LYS A 339 -1.40 -66.30 33.32
C LYS A 339 -2.22 -67.58 33.14
N LYS A 340 -1.60 -68.71 33.50
CA LYS A 340 -2.13 -70.06 33.37
C LYS A 340 -3.24 -70.32 34.38
N ASN A 341 -4.45 -69.90 34.08
CA ASN A 341 -5.66 -70.47 34.70
C ASN A 341 -6.25 -71.45 33.69
N TRP A 342 -5.69 -72.66 33.61
CA TRP A 342 -6.34 -73.71 32.83
C TRP A 342 -7.47 -74.31 33.66
N THR A 343 -8.68 -74.26 33.13
CA THR A 343 -9.75 -75.17 33.54
C THR A 343 -9.31 -76.59 33.16
N ASP A 344 -9.58 -77.59 34.02
CA ASP A 344 -9.18 -79.00 33.76
C ASP A 344 -9.91 -79.64 32.56
N ASP A 345 -10.94 -78.99 32.02
CA ASP A 345 -11.60 -79.38 30.77
C ASP A 345 -10.75 -78.96 29.55
N PRO A 346 -10.21 -79.90 28.75
CA PRO A 346 -9.38 -79.61 27.59
C PRO A 346 -10.07 -78.76 26.53
N GLN A 347 -11.40 -78.85 26.41
CA GLN A 347 -12.16 -78.05 25.44
C GLN A 347 -12.29 -76.59 25.87
N GLU A 348 -12.49 -76.34 27.17
CA GLU A 348 -12.58 -75.00 27.72
C GLU A 348 -11.23 -74.28 27.71
N ALA A 349 -10.15 -74.97 28.10
CA ALA A 349 -8.79 -74.43 28.01
C ALA A 349 -8.43 -74.00 26.58
N LYS A 350 -8.81 -74.80 25.56
CA LYS A 350 -8.62 -74.45 24.15
C LYS A 350 -9.38 -73.19 23.76
N ARG A 351 -10.66 -73.07 24.16
CA ARG A 351 -11.50 -71.89 23.89
C ARG A 351 -10.91 -70.62 24.53
N THR A 352 -10.46 -70.70 25.78
CA THR A 352 -9.86 -69.55 26.48
C THR A 352 -8.55 -69.09 25.82
N ILE A 353 -7.71 -70.03 25.33
CA ILE A 353 -6.49 -69.67 24.58
C ILE A 353 -6.84 -68.92 23.31
N GLU A 354 -7.79 -69.45 22.53
CA GLU A 354 -8.25 -68.84 21.27
C GLU A 354 -8.81 -67.44 21.52
N GLU A 355 -9.63 -67.24 22.55
CA GLU A 355 -10.18 -65.93 22.91
C GLU A 355 -9.10 -64.90 23.29
N ILE A 356 -8.05 -65.32 24.02
CA ILE A 356 -6.98 -64.39 24.39
C ILE A 356 -6.13 -64.04 23.17
N PHE A 357 -5.81 -65.01 22.31
CA PHE A 357 -5.11 -64.72 21.05
C PHE A 357 -5.94 -63.78 20.15
N ASP A 358 -7.24 -64.02 20.03
CA ASP A 358 -8.15 -63.15 19.26
C ASP A 358 -8.22 -61.73 19.84
N SER A 359 -8.22 -61.59 21.17
CA SER A 359 -8.18 -60.29 21.84
C SER A 359 -6.89 -59.54 21.54
N VAL A 360 -5.74 -60.22 21.67
CA VAL A 360 -4.42 -59.64 21.37
C VAL A 360 -4.33 -59.24 19.90
N VAL A 361 -4.76 -60.10 18.97
CA VAL A 361 -4.77 -59.79 17.53
C VAL A 361 -5.67 -58.60 17.24
N ARG A 362 -6.85 -58.52 17.87
CA ARG A 362 -7.79 -57.41 17.70
C ARG A 362 -7.21 -56.08 18.21
N GLU A 363 -6.58 -56.07 19.38
CA GLU A 363 -5.93 -54.86 19.90
C GLU A 363 -4.75 -54.43 19.01
N ARG A 364 -3.93 -55.38 18.54
CA ARG A 364 -2.87 -55.08 17.58
C ARG A 364 -3.42 -54.51 16.27
N LEU A 365 -4.53 -55.03 15.74
CA LEU A 365 -5.18 -54.49 14.56
C LEU A 365 -5.70 -53.06 14.78
N LYS A 366 -6.27 -52.76 15.97
CA LYS A 366 -6.71 -51.41 16.33
C LYS A 366 -5.54 -50.44 16.38
N ASP A 367 -4.40 -50.86 16.92
CA ASP A 367 -3.20 -50.00 16.96
C ASP A 367 -2.64 -49.73 15.57
N VAL A 368 -2.64 -50.74 14.69
CA VAL A 368 -2.31 -50.56 13.27
C VAL A 368 -3.25 -49.53 12.63
N LEU A 369 -4.57 -49.65 12.83
CA LEU A 369 -5.55 -48.69 12.30
C LEU A 369 -5.32 -47.27 12.84
N ARG A 370 -5.07 -47.10 14.14
CA ARG A 370 -4.74 -45.80 14.73
C ARG A 370 -3.48 -45.18 14.14
N GLN A 371 -2.44 -45.99 13.89
CA GLN A 371 -1.21 -45.51 13.24
C GLN A 371 -1.48 -45.09 11.80
N TYR A 372 -2.30 -45.82 11.05
CA TYR A 372 -2.72 -45.43 9.70
C TYR A 372 -3.51 -44.12 9.71
N GLU A 373 -4.47 -43.95 10.63
CA GLU A 373 -5.22 -42.70 10.77
C GLU A 373 -4.33 -41.51 11.12
N LEU A 374 -3.36 -41.71 12.03
CA LEU A 374 -2.41 -40.67 12.41
C LEU A 374 -1.52 -40.26 11.22
N ARG A 375 -1.05 -41.25 10.45
CA ARG A 375 -0.29 -41.04 9.22
C ARG A 375 -1.12 -40.26 8.19
N GLU A 376 -2.38 -40.62 8.00
CA GLU A 376 -3.27 -39.96 7.04
C GLU A 376 -3.52 -38.50 7.42
N ARG A 377 -3.78 -38.21 8.71
CA ARG A 377 -3.90 -36.83 9.20
C ARG A 377 -2.61 -36.04 9.01
N HIS A 378 -1.45 -36.65 9.24
CA HIS A 378 -0.17 -36.01 9.00
C HIS A 378 0.00 -35.65 7.53
N PHE A 379 -0.29 -36.58 6.61
CA PHE A 379 -0.25 -36.31 5.17
C PHE A 379 -1.21 -35.20 4.75
N GLU A 380 -2.44 -35.19 5.26
CA GLU A 380 -3.41 -34.16 4.97
C GLU A 380 -2.91 -32.77 5.42
N CYS A 381 -2.29 -32.68 6.59
CA CYS A 381 -1.68 -31.43 7.07
C CYS A 381 -0.52 -30.97 6.16
N VAL A 382 0.35 -31.90 5.74
CA VAL A 382 1.47 -31.60 4.85
C VAL A 382 0.98 -31.14 3.48
N ILE A 383 -0.01 -31.83 2.90
CA ILE A 383 -0.61 -31.46 1.61
C ILE A 383 -1.23 -30.07 1.71
N ARG A 384 -2.06 -29.81 2.73
CA ARG A 384 -2.68 -28.50 2.95
C ARG A 384 -1.63 -27.38 3.09
N SER A 385 -0.55 -27.63 3.83
CA SER A 385 0.57 -26.67 3.94
C SER A 385 1.20 -26.39 2.58
N LYS A 386 1.43 -27.43 1.77
CA LYS A 386 2.01 -27.28 0.43
C LYS A 386 1.08 -26.58 -0.55
N GLU A 387 -0.22 -26.84 -0.49
CA GLU A 387 -1.21 -26.10 -1.28
C GLU A 387 -1.22 -24.61 -0.94
N LEU A 388 -1.14 -24.26 0.35
CA LEU A 388 -1.04 -22.87 0.79
C LEU A 388 0.26 -22.20 0.34
N GLU A 389 1.40 -22.90 0.41
CA GLU A 389 2.69 -22.41 -0.11
C GLU A 389 2.60 -22.10 -1.62
N VAL A 390 1.96 -22.97 -2.41
CA VAL A 390 1.76 -22.78 -3.85
C VAL A 390 0.84 -21.58 -4.13
N LEU A 391 -0.28 -21.47 -3.39
CA LEU A 391 -1.20 -20.35 -3.53
C LEU A 391 -0.53 -19.01 -3.19
N LEU A 392 0.25 -18.95 -2.11
CA LEU A 392 1.02 -17.76 -1.74
C LEU A 392 2.04 -17.39 -2.81
N SER A 393 2.76 -18.38 -3.34
CA SER A 393 3.75 -18.17 -4.40
C SER A 393 3.09 -17.65 -5.69
N ARG A 394 1.92 -18.18 -6.05
CA ARG A 394 1.14 -17.73 -7.22
C ARG A 394 0.60 -16.31 -7.03
N ALA A 395 0.13 -15.97 -5.82
CA ALA A 395 -0.34 -14.62 -5.50
C ALA A 395 0.79 -13.59 -5.62
N ARG A 396 1.98 -13.88 -5.06
CA ARG A 396 3.16 -13.01 -5.19
C ARG A 396 3.59 -12.83 -6.64
N ALA A 397 3.60 -13.90 -7.43
CA ALA A 397 3.92 -13.82 -8.86
C ALA A 397 2.92 -12.96 -9.64
N ALA A 398 1.62 -13.07 -9.32
CA ALA A 398 0.58 -12.26 -9.95
C ALA A 398 0.70 -10.78 -9.58
N GLU A 399 0.98 -10.46 -8.32
CA GLU A 399 1.23 -9.09 -7.85
C GLU A 399 2.45 -8.47 -8.55
N GLN A 400 3.57 -9.20 -8.60
CA GLN A 400 4.78 -8.71 -9.26
C GLN A 400 4.58 -8.52 -10.77
N LYS A 401 3.81 -9.40 -11.42
CA LYS A 401 3.40 -9.23 -12.82
C LYS A 401 2.56 -7.96 -13.01
N GLN A 402 1.60 -7.70 -12.13
CA GLN A 402 0.76 -6.50 -12.21
C GLN A 402 1.58 -5.21 -12.05
N LEU A 403 2.54 -5.19 -11.12
CA LEU A 403 3.45 -4.05 -10.95
C LEU A 403 4.31 -3.83 -12.20
N ALA A 404 4.88 -4.89 -12.77
CA ALA A 404 5.69 -4.82 -13.98
C ALA A 404 4.87 -4.37 -15.21
N GLU A 405 3.63 -4.84 -15.36
CA GLU A 405 2.72 -4.37 -16.41
C GLU A 405 2.34 -2.90 -16.22
N GLY A 406 2.12 -2.47 -14.97
CA GLY A 406 1.90 -1.06 -14.63
C GLY A 406 3.09 -0.16 -14.96
N GLU A 407 4.32 -0.63 -14.70
CA GLU A 407 5.54 0.07 -15.11
C GLU A 407 5.70 0.14 -16.62
N ARG A 408 5.53 -0.98 -17.33
CA ARG A 408 5.57 -1.00 -18.80
C ARG A 408 4.57 -0.03 -19.42
N ALA A 409 3.36 0.05 -18.89
CA ALA A 409 2.35 0.99 -19.37
C ALA A 409 2.77 2.45 -19.16
N ARG A 410 3.39 2.78 -18.01
CA ARG A 410 3.93 4.12 -17.75
C ARG A 410 5.08 4.45 -18.71
N THR A 411 6.02 3.53 -18.88
CA THR A 411 7.15 3.68 -19.81
C THR A 411 6.66 3.89 -21.24
N ALA A 412 5.70 3.09 -21.71
CA ALA A 412 5.12 3.23 -23.05
C ALA A 412 4.46 4.62 -23.25
N LYS A 413 3.78 5.14 -22.22
CA LYS A 413 3.18 6.48 -22.28
C LYS A 413 4.25 7.57 -22.37
N VAL A 414 5.30 7.48 -21.55
CA VAL A 414 6.43 8.43 -21.58
C VAL A 414 7.19 8.36 -22.90
N GLU A 415 7.37 7.16 -23.47
CA GLU A 415 7.97 6.97 -24.79
C GLU A 415 7.14 7.61 -25.89
N GLU A 416 5.81 7.48 -25.84
CA GLU A 416 4.91 8.13 -26.80
C GLU A 416 4.94 9.66 -26.66
N GLU A 417 4.91 10.19 -25.44
CA GLU A 417 5.07 11.63 -25.18
C GLU A 417 6.43 12.13 -25.68
N THR A 418 7.51 11.38 -25.44
CA THR A 418 8.86 11.69 -25.92
C THR A 418 8.92 11.66 -27.45
N ARG A 419 8.27 10.69 -28.09
CA ARG A 419 8.17 10.59 -29.55
C ARG A 419 7.41 11.77 -30.13
N GLN A 420 6.31 12.17 -29.51
CA GLN A 420 5.55 13.34 -29.92
C GLN A 420 6.36 14.63 -29.79
N LEU A 421 7.05 14.84 -28.66
CA LEU A 421 7.92 16.00 -28.46
C LEU A 421 9.06 16.05 -29.47
N ARG A 422 9.65 14.90 -29.83
CA ARG A 422 10.67 14.83 -30.89
C ARG A 422 10.10 15.23 -32.26
N LYS A 423 8.90 14.77 -32.59
CA LYS A 423 8.21 15.16 -33.82
C LYS A 423 7.90 16.66 -33.84
N ASP A 424 7.37 17.20 -32.75
CA ASP A 424 7.07 18.64 -32.64
C ASP A 424 8.34 19.49 -32.77
N LEU A 425 9.47 19.00 -32.23
CA LEU A 425 10.77 19.64 -32.40
C LEU A 425 11.24 19.62 -33.86
N GLU A 426 11.10 18.48 -34.55
CA GLU A 426 11.44 18.34 -35.97
C GLU A 426 10.57 19.26 -36.85
N ASP A 427 9.25 19.30 -36.61
CA ASP A 427 8.32 20.19 -37.31
C ASP A 427 8.66 21.68 -37.07
N ALA A 428 9.07 22.04 -35.85
CA ALA A 428 9.54 23.38 -35.53
C ALA A 428 10.85 23.73 -36.25
N GLN A 429 11.82 22.81 -36.26
CA GLN A 429 13.08 22.96 -37.00
C GLN A 429 12.83 23.12 -38.50
N ASN A 430 12.01 22.26 -39.10
CA ASN A 430 11.60 22.36 -40.50
C ASN A 430 10.91 23.70 -40.78
N GLY A 431 10.04 24.16 -39.87
CA GLY A 431 9.38 25.45 -39.95
C GLY A 431 10.34 26.64 -39.89
N GLN A 432 11.39 26.57 -39.08
CA GLN A 432 12.47 27.57 -39.01
C GLN A 432 13.31 27.56 -40.29
N THR A 433 13.72 26.38 -40.78
CA THR A 433 14.46 26.24 -42.04
C THR A 433 13.71 26.87 -43.20
N MET A 434 12.39 26.61 -43.33
CA MET A 434 11.56 27.26 -44.36
C MET A 434 11.53 28.78 -44.25
N LEU A 435 11.49 29.34 -43.04
CA LEU A 435 11.52 30.79 -42.84
C LEU A 435 12.88 31.39 -43.23
N ILE A 436 13.97 30.69 -42.91
CA ILE A 436 15.32 31.07 -43.33
C ILE A 436 15.42 31.06 -44.86
N ASP A 437 14.93 30.03 -45.54
CA ASP A 437 14.94 29.94 -47.00
C ASP A 437 14.11 31.06 -47.66
N LYS A 438 12.95 31.39 -47.08
CA LYS A 438 12.13 32.54 -47.52
C LYS A 438 12.88 33.85 -47.33
N LEU A 439 13.56 34.04 -46.19
CA LEU A 439 14.36 35.23 -45.92
C LEU A 439 15.50 35.37 -46.93
N ILE A 440 16.22 34.29 -47.20
CA ILE A 440 17.28 34.24 -48.22
C ILE A 440 16.72 34.61 -49.59
N THR A 441 15.54 34.09 -49.95
CA THR A 441 14.88 34.40 -51.23
C THR A 441 14.51 35.89 -51.32
N CYS A 442 13.91 36.46 -50.27
CA CYS A 442 13.64 37.90 -50.17
C CYS A 442 14.92 38.72 -50.38
N CYS A 443 16.00 38.39 -49.68
CA CYS A 443 17.28 39.10 -49.80
C CYS A 443 17.82 39.03 -51.24
N LYS A 444 17.76 37.86 -51.90
CA LYS A 444 18.17 37.69 -53.30
C LYS A 444 17.32 38.52 -54.27
N GLU A 445 16.00 38.57 -54.08
CA GLU A 445 15.10 39.38 -54.92
C GLU A 445 15.38 40.88 -54.78
N ILE A 446 15.64 41.37 -53.56
CA ILE A 446 15.98 42.77 -53.29
C ILE A 446 17.29 43.16 -53.99
N ILE A 447 18.30 42.27 -53.95
CA ILE A 447 19.59 42.49 -54.61
C ILE A 447 19.44 42.53 -56.13
N GLN A 448 18.60 41.67 -56.73
CA GLN A 448 18.40 41.64 -58.19
C GLN A 448 17.50 42.76 -58.72
N LYS A 449 16.47 43.18 -57.97
CA LYS A 449 15.50 44.21 -58.39
C LYS A 449 15.12 45.12 -57.21
N PRO A 450 15.84 46.24 -57.01
CA PRO A 450 15.57 47.15 -55.91
C PRO A 450 14.32 47.98 -56.22
N ASN A 451 13.16 47.53 -55.73
CA ASN A 451 11.90 48.28 -55.76
C ASN A 451 11.35 48.41 -54.33
N ALA A 452 11.40 49.62 -53.78
CA ALA A 452 11.07 49.91 -52.39
C ALA A 452 9.66 49.48 -51.95
N GLU A 453 8.64 49.61 -52.82
CA GLU A 453 7.27 49.16 -52.50
C GLU A 453 7.17 47.64 -52.45
N ARG A 454 7.81 46.95 -53.40
CA ARG A 454 7.81 45.48 -53.45
C ARG A 454 8.57 44.89 -52.27
N THR A 455 9.70 45.49 -51.91
CA THR A 455 10.50 45.14 -50.74
C THR A 455 9.71 45.34 -49.44
N GLN A 456 8.98 46.45 -49.29
CA GLN A 456 8.12 46.68 -48.12
C GLN A 456 6.99 45.64 -47.99
N ARG A 457 6.35 45.24 -49.09
CA ARG A 457 5.32 44.17 -49.08
C ARG A 457 5.90 42.81 -48.68
N LEU A 458 7.11 42.48 -49.12
CA LEU A 458 7.81 41.25 -48.75
C LEU A 458 8.14 41.21 -47.24
N PHE A 459 8.66 42.31 -46.69
CA PHE A 459 8.90 42.41 -45.25
C PHE A 459 7.62 42.38 -44.42
N ALA A 460 6.53 43.00 -44.89
CA ALA A 460 5.23 42.93 -44.23
C ALA A 460 4.67 41.50 -44.19
N SER A 461 4.75 40.77 -45.32
CA SER A 461 4.34 39.36 -45.39
C SER A 461 5.18 38.46 -44.47
N LEU A 462 6.50 38.69 -44.41
CA LEU A 462 7.38 37.91 -43.56
C LEU A 462 7.14 38.20 -42.06
N ARG A 463 6.81 39.46 -41.72
CA ARG A 463 6.44 39.87 -40.36
C ARG A 463 5.12 39.24 -39.92
N GLU A 464 4.12 39.25 -40.80
CA GLU A 464 2.83 38.59 -40.55
C GLU A 464 3.02 37.07 -40.35
N GLU A 465 3.89 36.44 -41.14
CA GLU A 465 4.18 35.01 -41.03
C GLU A 465 4.94 34.64 -39.73
N LEU A 466 5.83 35.54 -39.27
CA LEU A 466 6.50 35.46 -37.96
C LEU A 466 5.53 35.63 -36.79
N GLU A 467 4.58 36.57 -36.86
CA GLU A 467 3.55 36.77 -35.84
C GLU A 467 2.57 35.59 -35.78
N LYS A 468 2.25 34.96 -36.93
CA LYS A 468 1.36 33.79 -37.00
C LYS A 468 1.97 32.52 -36.38
N LYS A 469 3.31 32.41 -36.44
CA LYS A 469 4.10 31.30 -35.89
C LYS A 469 4.74 31.60 -34.53
N GLY A 470 4.58 32.81 -33.99
CA GLY A 470 4.96 33.17 -32.64
C GLY A 470 4.37 32.19 -31.61
N PRO A 471 5.07 31.93 -30.49
CA PRO A 471 4.84 30.78 -29.64
C PRO A 471 3.40 30.77 -29.09
N ARG A 472 2.56 29.87 -29.63
CA ARG A 472 1.25 29.60 -29.04
C ARG A 472 1.46 28.76 -27.79
N ASN A 473 1.33 29.42 -26.63
CA ASN A 473 1.06 28.83 -25.33
C ASN A 473 2.03 27.72 -24.86
N THR A 474 3.20 28.11 -24.38
CA THR A 474 3.84 27.43 -23.26
C THR A 474 3.03 27.73 -21.98
N LYS A 475 1.95 26.96 -21.75
CA LYS A 475 1.29 26.95 -20.43
C LYS A 475 2.27 26.36 -19.42
N LYS A 476 2.69 27.21 -18.47
CA LYS A 476 3.24 26.92 -17.12
C LYS A 476 3.59 25.44 -16.86
N VAL A 477 4.87 25.10 -17.02
CA VAL A 477 5.52 24.01 -16.30
C VAL A 477 6.79 24.61 -15.69
N ALA A 478 6.65 25.22 -14.51
CA ALA A 478 7.78 25.63 -13.69
C ALA A 478 7.27 25.82 -12.25
N GLU A 479 7.21 24.74 -11.50
CA GLU A 479 7.41 24.75 -10.06
C GLU A 479 7.87 23.34 -9.66
N GLY A 480 9.19 23.14 -9.68
CA GLY A 480 9.87 22.04 -8.99
C GLY A 480 10.43 22.57 -7.67
N PRO A 481 10.44 21.76 -6.61
CA PRO A 481 10.65 22.23 -5.24
C PRO A 481 12.12 22.60 -5.00
N GLN A 482 12.28 23.76 -4.37
CA GLN A 482 13.52 24.29 -3.83
C GLN A 482 13.99 23.39 -2.67
N VAL A 483 15.08 22.66 -2.88
CA VAL A 483 15.84 22.01 -1.81
C VAL A 483 16.62 23.10 -1.09
N GLY A 484 16.36 23.27 0.20
CA GLY A 484 17.14 24.12 1.08
C GLY A 484 16.94 23.75 2.54
N GLY A 485 18.04 23.45 3.23
CA GLY A 485 18.20 23.53 4.69
C GLY A 485 17.58 22.42 5.49
#